data_AF-A0A2E4CTQ0-F1
#
_entry.id   AF-A0A2E4CTQ0-F1
#
_cell.length_a   1.000
_cell.length_b   1.000
_cell.length_c   1.000
_cell.angle_alpha   90.00
_cell.angle_beta   90.00
_cell.angle_gamma   90.00
#
_symmetry.space_group_name_H-M   'P 1'
#
loop_
_entity.id
_entity.type
_entity.pdbx_description
1 polymer ?
#
loop_
_entity_poly.entity_id
_entity_poly.type
_entity_poly.pdbx_seq_one_letter_code
_entity_poly.pdbx_strand_id
1 'polypeptide(L)'
;MHNANRRETIMTTKKTATVLKMPVSKRKADSTSERKWGKAVLAQGFSIVPSLLFKAQRRLQLKPIELAILVHLADFWWDPERKPYPSKQRLSERLGIGPRQVQHWIANLEKAGLLKRNQRYATHGGKLTNEYDLSGLVERLKELEPEFRQVEEEVTAKRRAVGKPGLRKRKADKG
;
A
#
# COMPACT_ATOMS: atom_id res chain seq x y z
N MET A 1 -17.19 60.26 -52.36
CA MET A 1 -16.52 59.61 -51.22
C MET A 1 -17.61 58.88 -50.43
N HIS A 2 -17.89 57.62 -50.76
CA HIS A 2 -17.43 56.44 -50.00
C HIS A 2 -17.48 56.65 -48.48
N ASN A 3 -18.49 56.12 -47.78
CA ASN A 3 -18.43 54.74 -47.28
C ASN A 3 -19.77 54.33 -46.64
N ALA A 4 -20.21 53.12 -47.00
CA ALA A 4 -21.34 52.44 -46.42
C ALA A 4 -20.95 51.86 -45.05
N ASN A 5 -21.85 51.88 -44.06
CA ASN A 5 -21.82 50.82 -43.06
C ASN A 5 -23.21 50.44 -42.55
N ARG A 6 -23.72 49.42 -43.25
CA ARG A 6 -24.47 48.24 -42.80
C ARG A 6 -25.03 48.23 -41.37
N ARG A 7 -26.35 48.04 -41.33
CA ARG A 7 -27.17 47.55 -40.22
C ARG A 7 -26.68 46.20 -39.71
N GLU A 8 -26.79 45.92 -38.42
CA GLU A 8 -27.08 44.56 -37.94
C GLU A 8 -27.69 44.58 -36.53
N THR A 9 -28.96 44.19 -36.49
CA THR A 9 -29.80 43.93 -35.31
C THR A 9 -29.26 42.72 -34.56
N ILE A 10 -28.80 42.90 -33.32
CA ILE A 10 -28.40 41.78 -32.46
C ILE A 10 -29.67 41.12 -31.90
N MET A 11 -30.09 40.03 -32.53
CA MET A 11 -31.06 39.09 -31.98
C MET A 11 -30.44 38.34 -30.79
N THR A 12 -30.98 38.54 -29.59
CA THR A 12 -30.63 37.77 -28.40
C THR A 12 -31.24 36.37 -28.47
N THR A 13 -30.45 35.35 -28.82
CA THR A 13 -30.87 33.94 -28.72
C THR A 13 -30.51 33.39 -27.33
N LYS A 14 -31.53 33.09 -26.52
CA LYS A 14 -31.38 32.39 -25.24
C LYS A 14 -30.92 30.95 -25.51
N LYS A 15 -29.70 30.61 -25.09
CA LYS A 15 -29.16 29.25 -25.14
C LYS A 15 -29.69 28.45 -23.95
N THR A 16 -30.66 27.58 -24.20
CA THR A 16 -31.20 26.64 -23.20
C THR A 16 -30.16 25.55 -22.93
N ALA A 17 -29.63 25.48 -21.71
CA ALA A 17 -28.69 24.43 -21.30
C ALA A 17 -29.45 23.15 -20.99
N THR A 18 -29.31 22.13 -21.86
CA THR A 18 -29.81 20.78 -21.61
C THR A 18 -28.95 20.12 -20.53
N VAL A 19 -29.50 20.00 -19.32
CA VAL A 19 -28.86 19.29 -18.20
C VAL A 19 -28.92 17.78 -18.47
N LEU A 20 -27.80 17.22 -18.93
CA LEU A 20 -27.60 15.77 -18.99
C LEU A 20 -27.53 15.22 -17.55
N LYS A 21 -28.60 14.57 -17.09
CA LYS A 21 -28.60 13.81 -15.84
C LYS A 21 -27.64 12.62 -16.00
N MET A 22 -26.48 12.70 -15.36
CA MET A 22 -25.58 11.56 -15.23
C MET A 22 -26.29 10.43 -14.46
N PRO A 23 -26.17 9.17 -14.90
CA PRO A 23 -26.79 8.05 -14.21
C PRO A 23 -26.19 7.95 -12.81
N VAL A 24 -27.04 8.03 -11.78
CA VAL A 24 -26.67 7.79 -10.38
C VAL A 24 -26.10 6.39 -10.30
N SER A 25 -24.77 6.28 -10.17
CA SER A 25 -24.11 4.98 -10.04
C SER A 25 -24.71 4.26 -8.83
N LYS A 26 -25.18 3.03 -9.02
CA LYS A 26 -25.65 2.17 -7.93
C LYS A 26 -24.63 2.22 -6.79
N ARG A 27 -25.07 2.60 -5.57
CA ARG A 27 -24.18 2.62 -4.39
C ARG A 27 -23.58 1.22 -4.26
N LYS A 28 -22.26 1.11 -4.44
CA LYS A 28 -21.55 -0.16 -4.22
C LYS A 28 -21.83 -0.58 -2.77
N ALA A 29 -22.16 -1.86 -2.58
CA ALA A 29 -22.27 -2.42 -1.24
C ALA A 29 -20.95 -2.18 -0.50
N ASP A 30 -21.04 -1.78 0.77
CA ASP A 30 -19.86 -1.46 1.59
C ASP A 30 -18.89 -2.65 1.57
N SER A 31 -17.64 -2.39 1.18
CA SER A 31 -16.60 -3.41 1.17
C SER A 31 -16.41 -3.98 2.59
N THR A 32 -15.87 -5.20 2.71
CA THR A 32 -15.57 -5.78 4.03
C THR A 32 -14.66 -4.87 4.86
N SER A 33 -13.73 -4.16 4.21
CA SER A 33 -12.87 -3.16 4.84
C SER A 33 -13.64 -1.94 5.35
N GLU A 34 -14.60 -1.43 4.58
CA GLU A 34 -15.49 -0.34 5.02
C GLU A 34 -16.37 -0.74 6.19
N ARG A 35 -16.89 -1.98 6.20
CA ARG A 35 -17.64 -2.49 7.36
C ARG A 35 -16.77 -2.61 8.61
N LYS A 36 -15.48 -2.91 8.45
CA LYS A 36 -14.54 -3.07 9.56
C LYS A 36 -14.08 -1.74 10.14
N TRP A 37 -13.73 -0.77 9.29
CA TRP A 37 -13.04 0.46 9.71
C TRP A 37 -13.88 1.73 9.53
N GLY A 38 -14.97 1.66 8.76
CA GLY A 38 -15.78 2.82 8.41
C GLY A 38 -15.20 3.64 7.24
N LYS A 39 -16.10 4.30 6.51
CA LYS A 39 -15.75 5.13 5.34
C LYS A 39 -14.88 6.33 5.70
N ALA A 40 -15.16 6.99 6.82
CA ALA A 40 -14.44 8.18 7.25
C ALA A 40 -12.96 7.89 7.55
N VAL A 41 -12.67 6.71 8.12
CA VAL A 41 -11.29 6.27 8.42
C VAL A 41 -10.55 5.95 7.13
N LEU A 42 -11.14 5.15 6.24
CA LEU A 42 -10.51 4.79 4.96
C LEU A 42 -10.31 5.99 4.02
N ALA A 43 -11.15 7.03 4.15
CA ALA A 43 -11.00 8.27 3.40
C ALA A 43 -9.71 9.05 3.75
N GLN A 44 -9.06 8.77 4.89
CA GLN A 44 -7.76 9.34 5.25
C GLN A 44 -6.58 8.66 4.54
N GLY A 45 -6.84 7.62 3.74
CA GLY A 45 -5.84 6.83 3.05
C GLY A 45 -5.55 5.51 3.75
N PHE A 46 -5.04 4.55 2.97
CA PHE A 46 -4.58 3.26 3.46
C PHE A 46 -3.51 2.71 2.52
N SER A 47 -2.67 1.81 3.06
CA SER A 47 -1.67 1.09 2.28
C SER A 47 -2.00 -0.40 2.24
N ILE A 48 -1.71 -1.03 1.11
CA ILE A 48 -1.77 -2.48 0.98
C ILE A 48 -0.40 -3.04 1.39
N VAL A 49 -0.39 -3.78 2.50
CA VAL A 49 0.80 -4.50 2.96
C VAL A 49 0.52 -6.01 2.88
N PRO A 50 1.30 -6.77 2.09
CA PRO A 50 1.12 -8.22 2.00
C PRO A 50 1.24 -8.89 3.37
N SER A 51 0.30 -9.77 3.71
CA SER A 51 0.38 -10.53 4.98
C SER A 51 1.64 -11.38 5.08
N LEU A 52 2.20 -11.78 3.93
CA LEU A 52 3.47 -12.49 3.83
C LEU A 52 4.62 -11.72 4.50
N LEU A 53 4.64 -10.38 4.45
CA LEU A 53 5.68 -9.58 5.11
C LEU A 53 5.71 -9.84 6.62
N PHE A 54 4.55 -9.87 7.26
CA PHE A 54 4.43 -10.13 8.70
C PHE A 54 4.81 -11.56 9.04
N LYS A 55 4.36 -12.53 8.23
CA LYS A 55 4.70 -13.96 8.40
C LYS A 55 6.21 -14.21 8.22
N ALA A 56 6.82 -13.52 7.27
CA ALA A 56 8.23 -13.65 6.93
C ALA A 56 9.17 -12.77 7.77
N GLN A 57 8.66 -11.93 8.69
CA GLN A 57 9.48 -10.96 9.43
C GLN A 57 10.74 -11.59 10.06
N ARG A 58 10.59 -12.74 10.73
CA ARG A 58 11.72 -13.46 11.33
C ARG A 58 12.67 -14.03 10.30
N ARG A 59 12.15 -14.52 9.17
CA ARG A 59 12.95 -15.08 8.08
C ARG A 59 13.78 -14.01 7.37
N LEU A 60 13.23 -12.81 7.23
CA LEU A 60 13.90 -11.61 6.74
C LEU A 60 14.82 -10.95 7.79
N GLN A 61 14.88 -11.51 9.00
CA GLN A 61 15.67 -10.99 10.14
C GLN A 61 15.33 -9.53 10.50
N LEU A 62 14.09 -9.11 10.21
CA LEU A 62 13.62 -7.75 10.44
C LEU A 62 13.34 -7.49 11.92
N LYS A 63 13.96 -6.45 12.46
CA LYS A 63 13.59 -5.91 13.76
C LYS A 63 12.23 -5.21 13.67
N PRO A 64 11.49 -5.11 14.79
CA PRO A 64 10.18 -4.44 14.80
C PRO A 64 10.21 -3.03 14.22
N ILE A 65 11.27 -2.27 14.52
CA ILE A 65 11.41 -0.89 14.05
C ILE A 65 11.75 -0.80 12.54
N GLU A 66 12.47 -1.79 12.01
CA GLU A 66 12.75 -1.88 10.58
C GLU A 66 11.47 -2.22 9.81
N LEU A 67 10.67 -3.16 10.31
CA LEU A 67 9.33 -3.44 9.78
C LEU A 67 8.43 -2.19 9.81
N ALA A 68 8.42 -1.45 10.93
CA ALA A 68 7.63 -0.23 11.04
C ALA A 68 8.05 0.82 9.99
N ILE A 69 9.35 0.99 9.73
CA ILE A 69 9.85 1.87 8.66
C ILE A 69 9.35 1.39 7.29
N LEU A 70 9.44 0.09 6.98
CA LEU A 70 8.98 -0.44 5.69
C LEU A 70 7.48 -0.21 5.48
N VAL A 71 6.65 -0.43 6.51
CA VAL A 71 5.19 -0.19 6.43
C VAL A 71 4.89 1.28 6.21
N HIS A 72 5.60 2.19 6.88
CA HIS A 72 5.44 3.63 6.66
C HIS A 72 5.88 4.04 5.25
N LEU A 73 6.96 3.47 4.73
CA LEU A 73 7.39 3.72 3.35
C LEU A 73 6.37 3.18 2.33
N ALA A 74 5.78 2.02 2.58
CA ALA A 74 4.69 1.47 1.77
C ALA A 74 3.43 2.35 1.79
N ASP A 75 3.13 3.04 2.90
CA ASP A 75 2.05 4.04 2.97
C ASP A 75 2.31 5.26 2.06
N PHE A 76 3.56 5.69 1.93
CA PHE A 76 3.91 6.73 0.96
C PHE A 76 3.98 6.21 -0.49
N TRP A 77 4.11 4.90 -0.69
CA TRP A 77 4.24 4.24 -2.00
C TRP A 77 2.90 3.69 -2.49
N TRP A 78 1.95 4.59 -2.75
CA TRP A 78 0.61 4.20 -3.22
C TRP A 78 0.52 4.09 -4.75
N ASP A 79 1.51 4.61 -5.48
CA ASP A 79 1.66 4.52 -6.92
C ASP A 79 2.98 3.81 -7.23
N PRO A 80 2.96 2.65 -7.94
CA PRO A 80 4.16 1.89 -8.24
C PRO A 80 5.21 2.69 -9.01
N GLU A 81 4.80 3.67 -9.83
CA GLU A 81 5.69 4.52 -10.63
C GLU A 81 6.28 5.67 -9.80
N ARG A 82 5.62 6.04 -8.69
CA ARG A 82 6.03 7.15 -7.83
C ARG A 82 6.58 6.68 -6.50
N LYS A 83 7.89 6.47 -6.49
CA LYS A 83 8.63 6.05 -5.29
C LYS A 83 8.43 7.02 -4.11
N PRO A 84 8.35 6.51 -2.86
CA PRO A 84 8.14 7.32 -1.68
C PRO A 84 9.37 8.18 -1.35
N TYR A 85 9.14 9.43 -0.95
CA TYR A 85 10.21 10.37 -0.55
C TYR A 85 9.95 11.11 0.77
N PRO A 86 9.43 10.45 1.83
CA PRO A 86 9.27 11.13 3.11
C PRO A 86 10.62 11.63 3.64
N SER A 87 10.61 12.80 4.29
CA SER A 87 11.80 13.26 4.99
C SER A 87 12.10 12.34 6.19
N LYS A 88 13.37 12.29 6.59
CA LYS A 88 13.80 11.59 7.82
C LYS A 88 13.07 12.12 9.06
N GLN A 89 12.79 13.43 9.08
CA GLN A 89 12.04 14.10 10.14
C GLN A 89 10.61 13.55 10.22
N ARG A 90 9.92 13.42 9.08
CA ARG A 90 8.55 12.90 9.02
C ARG A 90 8.47 11.44 9.49
N LEU A 91 9.47 10.62 9.13
CA LEU A 91 9.56 9.24 9.65
C LEU A 91 9.83 9.22 11.16
N SER A 92 10.71 10.09 11.63
CA SER A 92 11.04 10.23 13.06
C SER A 92 9.81 10.59 13.89
N GLU A 93 9.03 11.58 13.44
CA GLU A 93 7.78 12.00 14.09
C GLU A 93 6.73 10.89 14.13
N ARG A 94 6.51 10.20 12.99
CA ARG A 94 5.52 9.10 12.92
C ARG A 94 5.92 7.89 13.78
N LEU A 95 7.21 7.59 13.87
CA LEU A 95 7.72 6.42 14.58
C LEU A 95 8.05 6.69 16.05
N GLY A 96 8.10 7.96 16.48
CA GLY A 96 8.49 8.34 17.83
C GLY A 96 9.96 8.00 18.17
N ILE A 97 10.84 7.94 17.16
CA ILE A 97 12.28 7.64 17.33
C ILE A 97 13.14 8.79 16.82
N GLY A 98 14.38 8.90 17.30
CA GLY A 98 15.27 9.99 16.90
C GLY A 98 15.66 9.94 15.41
N PRO A 99 15.90 11.07 14.72
CA PRO A 99 16.29 11.09 13.30
C PRO A 99 17.59 10.32 12.99
N ARG A 100 18.50 10.20 13.97
CA ARG A 100 19.70 9.37 13.85
C ARG A 100 19.37 7.87 13.87
N GLN A 101 18.39 7.44 14.67
CA GLN A 101 17.92 6.06 14.68
C GLN A 101 17.23 5.71 13.37
N VAL A 102 16.40 6.61 12.82
CA VAL A 102 15.81 6.42 11.48
C VAL A 102 16.91 6.18 10.44
N GLN A 103 17.98 6.97 10.46
CA GLN A 103 19.12 6.79 9.54
C GLN A 103 19.83 5.46 9.73
N HIS A 104 20.08 5.07 10.98
CA HIS A 104 20.70 3.80 11.32
C HIS A 104 19.87 2.62 10.79
N TRP A 105 18.56 2.62 11.05
CA TRP A 105 17.68 1.53 10.62
C TRP A 105 17.48 1.49 9.10
N ILE A 106 17.42 2.64 8.43
CA ILE A 106 17.43 2.70 6.96
C ILE A 106 18.74 2.09 6.42
N ALA A 107 19.89 2.40 7.01
CA ALA A 107 21.16 1.84 6.58
C ALA A 107 21.23 0.31 6.80
N ASN A 108 20.60 -0.21 7.86
CA ASN A 108 20.51 -1.66 8.07
C ASN A 108 19.61 -2.33 7.02
N LEU A 109 18.48 -1.71 6.68
CA LEU A 109 17.60 -2.18 5.61
C LEU A 109 18.30 -2.16 4.24
N GLU A 110 19.16 -1.16 3.98
CA GLU A 110 20.01 -1.09 2.79
C GLU A 110 21.03 -2.24 2.76
N LYS A 111 21.70 -2.51 3.89
CA LYS A 111 22.64 -3.64 4.00
C LYS A 111 21.95 -5.00 3.82
N ALA A 112 20.70 -5.11 4.25
CA ALA A 112 19.89 -6.31 4.06
C ALA A 112 19.36 -6.47 2.61
N GLY A 113 19.56 -5.47 1.74
CA GLY A 113 19.07 -5.47 0.36
C GLY A 113 17.55 -5.31 0.25
N LEU A 114 16.88 -4.85 1.31
CA LEU A 114 15.42 -4.69 1.35
C LEU A 114 14.97 -3.29 0.92
N LEU A 115 15.87 -2.33 1.00
CA LEU A 115 15.61 -0.91 0.75
C LEU A 115 16.81 -0.31 0.00
N LYS A 116 16.57 0.64 -0.88
CA LYS A 116 17.64 1.48 -1.46
C LYS A 116 17.25 2.95 -1.42
N ARG A 117 18.17 3.81 -1.03
CA ARG A 117 17.97 5.26 -1.05
C ARG A 117 18.55 5.89 -2.32
N ASN A 118 17.70 6.57 -3.08
CA ASN A 118 18.11 7.37 -4.23
C ASN A 118 18.21 8.83 -3.80
N GLN A 119 19.42 9.38 -3.86
CA GLN A 119 19.64 10.79 -3.52
C GLN A 119 19.02 11.69 -4.59
N ARG A 120 18.34 12.74 -4.14
CA ARG A 120 17.72 13.73 -5.01
C ARG A 120 18.37 15.09 -4.79
N TYR A 121 18.60 15.80 -5.89
CA TYR A 121 19.20 17.13 -5.90
C TYR A 121 18.30 18.09 -6.67
N ALA A 122 18.20 19.33 -6.20
CA ALA A 122 17.55 20.41 -6.92
C ALA A 122 18.45 20.87 -8.08
N THR A 123 17.88 21.57 -9.06
CA THR A 123 18.61 22.14 -10.21
C THR A 123 19.78 23.05 -9.80
N HIS A 124 19.69 23.62 -8.60
CA HIS A 124 20.63 24.55 -7.97
C HIS A 124 21.60 23.83 -7.00
N GLY A 125 21.68 22.49 -7.06
CA GLY A 125 22.61 21.67 -6.27
C GLY A 125 22.19 21.38 -4.84
N GLY A 126 21.09 21.97 -4.36
CA GLY A 126 20.55 21.72 -3.02
C GLY A 126 20.11 20.27 -2.82
N LYS A 127 20.36 19.70 -1.64
CA LYS A 127 19.91 18.34 -1.28
C LYS A 127 18.39 18.33 -1.05
N LEU A 128 17.69 17.46 -1.76
CA LEU A 128 16.27 17.20 -1.55
C LEU A 128 16.06 15.99 -0.64
N THR A 129 14.81 15.76 -0.24
CA THR A 129 14.43 14.51 0.43
C THR A 129 14.76 13.33 -0.47
N ASN A 130 15.45 12.35 0.09
CA ASN A 130 15.78 11.15 -0.65
C ASN A 130 14.51 10.40 -1.03
N GLU A 131 14.60 9.70 -2.14
CA GLU A 131 13.62 8.73 -2.57
C GLU A 131 14.04 7.34 -2.07
N TYR A 132 13.06 6.51 -1.79
CA TYR A 132 13.25 5.17 -1.26
C TYR A 132 12.67 4.14 -2.22
N ASP A 133 13.46 3.12 -2.54
CA ASP A 133 13.11 2.04 -3.45
C ASP A 133 12.93 0.74 -2.65
N LEU A 134 11.74 0.16 -2.73
CA LEU A 134 11.34 -1.06 -2.04
C LEU A 134 11.36 -2.30 -2.95
N SER A 135 11.90 -2.18 -4.16
CA SER A 135 12.01 -3.31 -5.11
C SER A 135 12.71 -4.53 -4.49
N GLY A 136 13.81 -4.32 -3.75
CA GLY A 136 14.50 -5.39 -3.04
C GLY A 136 13.64 -6.13 -2.01
N LEU A 137 12.77 -5.42 -1.27
CA LEU A 137 11.78 -6.07 -0.39
C LEU A 137 10.80 -6.93 -1.20
N VAL A 138 10.28 -6.42 -2.31
CA VAL A 138 9.34 -7.14 -3.16
C VAL A 138 9.97 -8.41 -3.72
N GLU A 139 11.21 -8.33 -4.19
CA GLU A 139 11.98 -9.48 -4.68
C GLU A 139 12.14 -10.55 -3.60
N ARG A 140 12.58 -10.15 -2.39
CA ARG A 140 12.71 -11.09 -1.27
C ARG A 140 11.39 -11.75 -0.86
N LEU A 141 10.28 -11.02 -0.90
CA LEU A 141 8.98 -11.61 -0.62
C LEU A 141 8.56 -12.62 -1.70
N LYS A 142 8.87 -12.36 -2.97
CA LYS A 142 8.61 -13.31 -4.07
C LYS A 142 9.44 -14.58 -3.94
N GLU A 143 10.69 -14.47 -3.49
CA GLU A 143 11.55 -15.63 -3.21
C GLU A 143 10.97 -16.52 -2.10
N LEU A 144 10.41 -15.92 -1.05
CA LEU A 144 9.86 -16.65 0.10
C LEU A 144 8.45 -17.20 -0.15
N GLU A 145 7.66 -16.58 -1.04
CA GLU A 145 6.27 -16.96 -1.33
C GLU A 145 6.03 -18.47 -1.48
N PRO A 146 6.77 -19.22 -2.32
CA PRO A 146 6.47 -20.62 -2.56
C PRO A 146 6.63 -21.49 -1.31
N GLU A 147 7.64 -21.21 -0.47
CA GLU A 147 7.84 -21.93 0.80
C GLU A 147 6.66 -21.72 1.75
N PHE A 148 6.21 -20.47 1.90
CA PHE A 148 5.07 -20.15 2.77
C PHE A 148 3.75 -20.74 2.26
N ARG A 149 3.53 -20.71 0.94
CA ARG A 149 2.35 -21.31 0.32
C ARG A 149 2.28 -22.82 0.56
N GLN A 150 3.39 -23.54 0.35
CA GLN A 150 3.45 -24.99 0.60
C GLN A 150 3.10 -25.35 2.05
N VAL A 151 3.66 -24.61 3.01
CA VAL A 151 3.35 -24.82 4.44
C VAL A 151 1.87 -24.57 4.74
N GLU A 152 1.27 -23.51 4.18
CA GLU A 152 -0.15 -23.21 4.38
C GLU A 152 -1.08 -24.26 3.76
N GLU A 153 -0.75 -24.76 2.58
CA GLU A 153 -1.48 -25.85 1.91
C GLU A 153 -1.43 -27.13 2.75
N GLU A 154 -0.26 -27.52 3.25
CA GLU A 154 -0.10 -28.68 4.13
C GLU A 154 -0.88 -28.53 5.44
N VAL A 155 -0.79 -27.37 6.10
CA VAL A 155 -1.51 -27.11 7.36
C VAL A 155 -3.01 -27.17 7.12
N THR A 156 -3.49 -26.60 6.01
CA THR A 156 -4.91 -26.64 5.64
C THR A 156 -5.37 -28.07 5.34
N ALA A 157 -4.58 -28.85 4.62
CA ALA A 157 -4.87 -30.26 4.35
C ALA A 157 -4.93 -31.10 5.64
N LYS A 158 -3.95 -30.92 6.55
CA LYS A 158 -3.93 -31.57 7.87
C LYS A 158 -5.14 -31.19 8.71
N ARG A 159 -5.50 -29.91 8.78
CA ARG A 159 -6.71 -29.42 9.47
C ARG A 159 -7.99 -30.04 8.90
N ARG A 160 -8.11 -30.08 7.57
CA ARG A 160 -9.25 -30.71 6.89
C ARG A 160 -9.33 -32.20 7.19
N ALA A 161 -8.20 -32.91 7.22
CA ALA A 161 -8.17 -34.34 7.54
C ALA A 161 -8.64 -34.64 8.97
N VAL A 162 -8.26 -33.83 9.95
CA VAL A 162 -8.69 -33.97 11.36
C VAL A 162 -10.16 -33.60 11.55
N GLY A 163 -10.67 -32.59 10.82
CA GLY A 163 -12.06 -32.14 10.91
C GLY A 163 -13.10 -33.01 10.18
N LYS A 164 -12.67 -34.02 9.40
CA LYS A 164 -13.59 -34.96 8.76
C LYS A 164 -14.31 -35.78 9.84
N PRO A 165 -15.66 -35.89 9.82
CA PRO A 165 -16.39 -36.73 10.77
C PRO A 165 -15.92 -38.19 10.66
N GLY A 166 -15.38 -38.73 11.75
CA GLY A 166 -14.89 -40.09 11.85
C GLY A 166 -14.35 -40.36 13.25
N LEU A 167 -15.18 -40.98 14.11
CA LEU A 167 -14.75 -41.40 15.44
C LEU A 167 -13.65 -42.46 15.26
N ARG A 168 -12.41 -42.18 15.72
CA ARG A 168 -11.39 -43.24 15.84
C ARG A 168 -12.03 -44.36 16.67
N LYS A 169 -12.25 -45.54 16.07
CA LYS A 169 -12.79 -46.70 16.80
C LYS A 169 -11.94 -46.86 18.06
N ARG A 170 -12.55 -46.63 19.23
CA ARG A 170 -11.93 -46.85 20.53
C ARG A 170 -11.42 -48.29 20.51
N LYS A 171 -10.12 -48.51 20.67
CA LYS A 171 -9.58 -49.88 20.79
C LYS A 171 -10.36 -50.54 21.92
N ALA A 172 -11.16 -51.55 21.58
CA ALA A 172 -11.83 -52.36 22.57
C ALA A 172 -10.72 -53.07 23.34
N ASP A 173 -10.56 -52.69 24.61
CA ASP A 173 -9.72 -53.39 25.56
C ASP A 173 -10.26 -54.82 25.66
N LYS A 174 -9.48 -55.80 25.25
CA LYS A 174 -9.81 -57.22 25.44
C LYS A 174 -9.30 -57.59 26.84
N GLY A 175 -10.19 -57.52 27.82
CA GLY A 175 -10.09 -58.23 29.09
C GLY A 175 -10.81 -59.56 28.99
#